data_AF-A0A1I6SA65-F1
#
_entry.id   AF-A0A1I6SA65-F1
#
_cell.length_a   1.000
_cell.length_b   1.000
_cell.length_c   1.000
_cell.angle_alpha   90.00
_cell.angle_beta   90.00
_cell.angle_gamma   90.00
#
_symmetry.space_group_name_H-M   'P 1'
#
loop_
_entity.id
_entity.type
_entity.pdbx_description
1 polymer ?
#
loop_
_entity_poly.entity_id
_entity_poly.type
_entity_poly.pdbx_seq_one_letter_code
_entity_poly.pdbx_strand_id
1 'polypeptide(L)'
;MQAQIDSTSLPLYEALASEVRLNIIRYLSEQQLNIKQLAERLDLSSAIVTRHVSKLEEAGLIRTEKTKGKSGIQKISTLVVEDIYISFPKKVQAAYATHVVSVPVGHFTDFNVSPSCGLASTKDFIGPVDQPKYFLSPDRMDAGILWFTKGFVEYKLPNYLEAHQSLQQIDISFEISSEFPFANPHWPSDITFSLNGIELGEWQSPGDFNDERGRLTPDWWPETINQYGLLKTLRITSHGTYIDGDPISEITTKAFMDISDAWSLKFEVKEEANHVGGLTLFGKSFGHFEQDIVVKTYYL
;
A
#
# COMPACT_ATOMS: atom_id res chain seq x y z
N MET A 1 1.34 -10.11 4.84
CA MET A 1 0.23 -11.08 5.08
C MET A 1 -1.10 -10.34 5.29
N GLN A 2 -2.23 -10.86 4.80
CA GLN A 2 -3.57 -10.29 5.02
C GLN A 2 -4.41 -11.17 5.94
N ALA A 3 -5.20 -10.56 6.82
CA ALA A 3 -6.11 -11.22 7.74
C ALA A 3 -7.46 -10.48 7.83
N GLN A 4 -8.52 -11.21 8.16
CA GLN A 4 -9.88 -10.71 8.34
C GLN A 4 -10.33 -10.99 9.77
N ILE A 5 -11.18 -10.15 10.37
CA ILE A 5 -11.78 -10.47 11.67
C ILE A 5 -12.87 -11.54 11.49
N ASP A 6 -12.45 -12.77 11.31
CA ASP A 6 -13.27 -13.97 11.26
C ASP A 6 -12.50 -15.20 11.78
N SER A 7 -13.15 -16.35 11.80
CA SER A 7 -12.56 -17.60 12.32
C SER A 7 -11.40 -18.13 11.49
N THR A 8 -11.24 -17.72 10.22
CA THR A 8 -10.14 -18.18 9.36
C THR A 8 -8.80 -17.60 9.81
N SER A 9 -8.82 -16.38 10.36
CA SER A 9 -7.64 -15.71 10.90
C SER A 9 -7.41 -16.00 12.39
N LEU A 10 -8.25 -16.83 13.03
CA LEU A 10 -8.10 -17.17 14.44
C LEU A 10 -6.74 -17.82 14.79
N PRO A 11 -6.18 -18.77 13.99
CA PRO A 11 -4.86 -19.35 14.28
C PRO A 11 -3.75 -18.29 14.36
N LEU A 12 -3.83 -17.28 13.49
CA LEU A 12 -2.91 -16.14 13.52
C LEU A 12 -3.06 -15.33 14.82
N TYR A 13 -4.28 -14.98 15.20
CA TYR A 13 -4.53 -14.21 16.42
C TYR A 13 -4.12 -14.97 17.67
N GLU A 14 -4.40 -16.27 17.73
CA GLU A 14 -3.93 -17.12 18.82
C GLU A 14 -2.41 -17.21 18.87
N ALA A 15 -1.73 -17.27 17.71
CA ALA A 15 -0.27 -17.25 17.64
C ALA A 15 0.32 -15.94 18.15
N LEU A 16 -0.32 -14.79 17.90
CA LEU A 16 0.14 -13.49 18.39
C LEU A 16 -0.24 -13.19 19.84
N ALA A 17 -1.32 -13.80 20.37
CA ALA A 17 -1.79 -13.63 21.75
C ALA A 17 -0.92 -14.37 22.79
N SER A 18 0.40 -14.18 22.76
CA SER A 18 1.34 -14.71 23.75
C SER A 18 2.62 -13.91 23.78
N GLU A 19 2.95 -13.35 24.94
CA GLU A 19 4.18 -12.58 25.17
C GLU A 19 5.45 -13.36 24.77
N VAL A 20 5.52 -14.65 25.10
CA VAL A 20 6.63 -15.52 24.70
C VAL A 20 6.78 -15.58 23.17
N ARG A 21 5.67 -15.70 22.42
CA ARG A 21 5.70 -15.74 20.95
C ARG A 21 6.05 -14.38 20.33
N LEU A 22 5.58 -13.28 20.91
CA LEU A 22 5.97 -11.94 20.50
C LEU A 22 7.48 -11.71 20.69
N ASN A 23 8.05 -12.20 21.79
CA ASN A 23 9.50 -12.13 22.01
C ASN A 23 10.29 -13.03 21.04
N ILE A 24 9.78 -14.22 20.71
CA ILE A 24 10.38 -15.05 19.65
C ILE A 24 10.45 -14.28 18.33
N ILE A 25 9.34 -13.65 17.91
CA ILE A 25 9.30 -12.85 16.67
C ILE A 25 10.35 -11.73 16.71
N ARG A 26 10.44 -10.99 17.81
CA ARG A 26 11.46 -9.92 17.98
C ARG A 26 12.89 -10.44 17.90
N TYR A 27 13.19 -11.61 18.44
CA TYR A 27 14.54 -12.18 18.29
C TYR A 27 14.82 -12.65 16.87
N LEU A 28 13.80 -13.16 16.18
CA LEU A 28 13.91 -13.64 14.81
C LEU A 28 13.96 -12.51 13.77
N SER A 29 13.47 -11.31 14.10
CA SER A 29 13.65 -10.13 13.24
C SER A 29 15.09 -9.62 13.22
N GLU A 30 15.91 -9.95 14.22
CA GLU A 30 17.34 -9.59 14.25
C GLU A 30 18.20 -10.64 13.55
N GLN A 31 17.89 -11.92 13.72
CA GLN A 31 18.64 -13.04 13.14
C GLN A 31 17.87 -14.36 13.24
N GLN A 32 18.18 -15.32 12.37
CA GLN A 32 17.69 -16.69 12.49
C GLN A 32 18.27 -17.40 13.74
N LEU A 33 17.44 -18.15 14.46
CA LEU A 33 17.83 -18.80 15.72
C LEU A 33 17.32 -20.25 15.79
N ASN A 34 18.09 -21.12 16.45
CA ASN A 34 17.62 -22.45 16.79
C ASN A 34 16.83 -22.48 18.12
N ILE A 35 16.15 -23.60 18.37
CA ILE A 35 15.34 -23.81 19.59
C ILE A 35 16.14 -23.61 20.88
N LYS A 36 17.43 -24.00 20.93
CA LYS A 36 18.24 -23.86 22.14
C LYS A 36 18.59 -22.41 22.42
N GLN A 37 18.93 -21.63 21.40
CA GLN A 37 19.22 -20.21 21.52
C GLN A 37 17.98 -19.41 21.94
N LEU A 38 16.81 -19.75 21.37
CA LEU A 38 15.54 -19.15 21.78
C LEU A 38 15.20 -19.49 23.24
N ALA A 39 15.39 -20.76 23.64
CA ALA A 39 15.20 -21.22 25.02
C ALA A 39 16.08 -20.46 26.02
N GLU A 40 17.35 -20.26 25.70
CA GLU A 40 18.29 -19.50 26.52
C GLU A 40 17.88 -18.03 26.66
N ARG A 41 17.51 -17.36 25.55
CA ARG A 41 17.10 -15.94 25.57
C ARG A 41 15.79 -15.69 26.32
N LEU A 42 14.88 -16.66 26.29
CA LEU A 42 13.57 -16.57 26.92
C LEU A 42 13.55 -17.08 28.37
N ASP A 43 14.64 -17.68 28.85
CA ASP A 43 14.70 -18.42 30.12
C ASP A 43 13.59 -19.50 30.23
N LEU A 44 13.42 -20.28 29.16
CA LEU A 44 12.41 -21.35 29.04
C LEU A 44 13.04 -22.67 28.60
N SER A 45 12.37 -23.79 28.90
CA SER A 45 12.83 -25.09 28.41
C SER A 45 12.67 -25.21 26.89
N SER A 46 13.58 -25.95 26.23
CA SER A 46 13.49 -26.21 24.79
C SER A 46 12.18 -26.89 24.36
N ALA A 47 11.58 -27.70 25.24
CA ALA A 47 10.28 -28.32 24.99
C ALA A 47 9.15 -27.28 24.93
N ILE A 48 9.16 -26.30 25.84
CA ILE A 48 8.19 -25.18 25.83
C ILE A 48 8.38 -24.35 24.56
N VAL A 49 9.61 -23.95 24.26
CA VAL A 49 9.91 -23.15 23.06
C VAL A 49 9.53 -23.87 21.77
N THR A 50 9.76 -25.18 21.67
CA THR A 50 9.35 -25.97 20.50
C THR A 50 7.85 -25.86 20.23
N ARG A 51 7.03 -25.86 21.29
CA ARG A 51 5.57 -25.70 21.16
C ARG A 51 5.18 -24.29 20.70
N HIS A 52 5.86 -23.26 21.19
CA HIS A 52 5.63 -21.88 20.73
C HIS A 52 6.04 -21.68 19.27
N VAL A 53 7.21 -22.20 18.88
CA VAL A 53 7.71 -22.18 17.50
C VAL A 53 6.76 -22.91 16.57
N SER A 54 6.23 -24.08 16.96
CA SER A 54 5.28 -24.82 16.11
C SER A 54 4.00 -24.02 15.86
N LYS A 55 3.46 -23.35 16.90
CA LYS A 55 2.29 -22.47 16.72
C LYS A 55 2.54 -21.27 15.80
N LEU A 56 3.73 -20.66 15.89
CA LEU A 56 4.12 -19.55 15.01
C LEU A 56 4.28 -20.03 13.56
N GLU A 57 4.84 -21.23 13.38
CA GLU A 57 5.01 -21.87 12.07
C GLU A 57 3.68 -22.25 11.43
N GLU A 58 2.76 -22.84 12.21
CA GLU A 58 1.39 -23.17 11.77
C GLU A 58 0.60 -21.92 11.35
N ALA A 59 0.84 -20.78 12.00
CA ALA A 59 0.25 -19.49 11.64
C ALA A 59 0.94 -18.79 10.45
N GLY A 60 1.97 -19.41 9.86
CA GLY A 60 2.71 -18.85 8.72
C GLY A 60 3.60 -17.66 9.05
N LEU A 61 3.78 -17.34 10.35
CA LEU A 61 4.60 -16.18 10.77
C LEU A 61 6.10 -16.45 10.65
N ILE A 62 6.50 -17.70 10.88
CA ILE A 62 7.88 -18.14 10.79
C ILE A 62 7.98 -19.39 9.93
N ARG A 63 9.16 -19.64 9.38
CA ARG A 63 9.51 -20.90 8.73
C ARG A 63 10.62 -21.57 9.51
N THR A 64 10.64 -22.90 9.48
CA THR A 64 11.76 -23.65 10.07
C THR A 64 12.41 -24.63 9.10
N GLU A 65 13.70 -24.86 9.32
CA GLU A 65 14.51 -25.79 8.52
C GLU A 65 15.37 -26.68 9.40
N LYS A 66 15.50 -27.96 9.03
CA LYS A 66 16.37 -28.91 9.72
C LYS A 66 17.78 -28.85 9.14
N THR A 67 18.76 -28.46 9.95
CA THR A 67 20.17 -28.37 9.54
C THR A 67 21.06 -29.22 10.45
N LYS A 68 22.26 -29.58 9.97
CA LYS A 68 23.27 -30.23 10.82
C LYS A 68 23.85 -29.20 11.79
N GLY A 69 23.78 -29.49 13.08
CA GLY A 69 24.40 -28.72 14.16
C GLY A 69 25.54 -29.47 14.84
N LYS A 70 26.21 -28.80 15.79
CA LYS A 70 27.36 -29.36 16.54
C LYS A 70 27.03 -30.63 17.35
N SER A 71 25.75 -30.88 17.64
CA SER A 71 25.28 -32.04 18.42
C SER A 71 24.07 -32.73 17.77
N GLY A 72 24.13 -32.97 16.46
CA GLY A 72 23.06 -33.63 15.71
C GLY A 72 22.23 -32.68 14.86
N ILE A 73 20.98 -33.04 14.56
CA ILE A 73 20.08 -32.22 13.74
C ILE A 73 19.48 -31.11 14.61
N GLN A 74 19.51 -29.87 14.14
CA GLN A 74 18.88 -28.71 14.77
C GLN A 74 17.78 -28.14 13.87
N LYS A 75 16.78 -27.50 14.47
CA LYS A 75 15.69 -26.78 13.78
C LYS A 75 15.99 -25.28 13.88
N ILE A 76 16.36 -24.66 12.77
CA ILE A 76 16.56 -23.21 12.64
C ILE A 76 15.20 -22.58 12.34
N SER A 77 14.87 -21.49 12.99
CA SER A 77 13.64 -20.72 12.79
C SER A 77 13.97 -19.36 12.21
N THR A 78 13.16 -18.90 11.26
CA THR A 78 13.34 -17.63 10.54
C THR A 78 11.99 -16.93 10.42
N LEU A 79 11.96 -15.61 10.68
CA LEU A 79 10.77 -14.78 10.45
C LEU A 79 10.55 -14.63 8.94
N VAL A 80 9.31 -14.79 8.46
CA VAL A 80 8.98 -14.74 7.02
C VAL A 80 7.82 -13.79 6.70
N VAL A 81 7.37 -13.02 7.68
CA VAL A 81 6.29 -12.03 7.54
C VAL A 81 6.80 -10.70 8.04
N GLU A 82 6.68 -9.67 7.21
CA GLU A 82 7.01 -8.28 7.57
C GLU A 82 5.79 -7.57 8.15
N ASP A 83 4.69 -7.52 7.39
CA ASP A 83 3.45 -6.85 7.79
C ASP A 83 2.24 -7.79 7.86
N ILE A 84 1.30 -7.42 8.75
CA ILE A 84 -0.01 -8.07 8.88
C ILE A 84 -1.09 -7.01 8.77
N TYR A 85 -1.84 -7.02 7.67
CA TYR A 85 -2.98 -6.13 7.47
C TYR A 85 -4.25 -6.82 7.95
N ILE A 86 -4.86 -6.28 9.02
CA ILE A 86 -6.11 -6.82 9.60
C ILE A 86 -7.29 -5.94 9.16
N SER A 87 -8.17 -6.51 8.34
CA SER A 87 -9.41 -5.85 7.92
C SER A 87 -10.51 -6.05 8.97
N PHE A 88 -10.94 -4.96 9.60
CA PHE A 88 -12.06 -4.99 10.56
C PHE A 88 -13.42 -4.92 9.85
N PRO A 89 -14.44 -5.66 10.33
CA PRO A 89 -15.82 -5.50 9.90
C PRO A 89 -16.25 -4.08 10.26
N LYS A 90 -16.90 -3.42 9.30
CA LYS A 90 -17.30 -2.01 9.38
C LYS A 90 -18.08 -1.78 10.68
N LYS A 91 -17.50 -1.04 11.63
CA LYS A 91 -18.26 -0.49 12.77
C LYS A 91 -19.30 0.47 12.20
N VAL A 92 -20.57 0.21 12.47
CA VAL A 92 -21.65 1.16 12.21
C VAL A 92 -21.48 2.34 13.18
N GLN A 93 -20.57 3.26 12.87
CA GLN A 93 -20.75 4.66 13.26
C GLN A 93 -22.07 5.14 12.62
N ALA A 94 -22.73 6.14 13.19
CA ALA A 94 -23.96 6.73 12.66
C ALA A 94 -23.90 6.70 11.12
N ALA A 95 -24.80 5.91 10.50
CA ALA A 95 -24.58 5.39 9.16
C ALA A 95 -24.61 6.52 8.14
N TYR A 96 -23.47 7.20 7.95
CA TYR A 96 -23.29 8.09 6.84
C TYR A 96 -23.60 7.28 5.59
N ALA A 97 -24.53 7.78 4.79
CA ALA A 97 -24.71 7.26 3.46
C ALA A 97 -23.43 7.54 2.67
N THR A 98 -23.16 6.71 1.67
CA THR A 98 -21.88 6.79 0.95
C THR A 98 -22.08 6.73 -0.53
N HIS A 99 -21.36 7.60 -1.24
CA HIS A 99 -21.12 7.43 -2.67
C HIS A 99 -19.71 6.87 -2.84
N VAL A 100 -19.57 5.89 -3.74
CA VAL A 100 -18.27 5.26 -4.05
C VAL A 100 -18.06 5.34 -5.55
N VAL A 101 -16.90 5.84 -5.94
CA VAL A 101 -16.46 5.90 -7.33
C VAL A 101 -15.07 5.29 -7.42
N SER A 102 -14.81 4.55 -8.48
CA SER A 102 -13.49 4.02 -8.78
C SER A 102 -13.06 4.52 -10.17
N VAL A 103 -11.81 4.94 -10.30
CA VAL A 103 -11.20 5.39 -11.56
C VAL A 103 -9.94 4.57 -11.83
N PRO A 104 -9.84 3.87 -12.98
CA PRO A 104 -8.62 3.17 -13.37
C PRO A 104 -7.43 4.13 -13.50
N VAL A 105 -6.23 3.66 -13.16
CA VAL A 105 -5.00 4.49 -13.21
C VAL A 105 -4.75 5.05 -14.61
N GLY A 106 -5.12 4.33 -15.66
CA GLY A 106 -5.03 4.82 -17.04
C GLY A 106 -5.96 5.97 -17.42
N HIS A 107 -6.97 6.30 -16.60
CA HIS A 107 -8.10 7.20 -16.94
C HIS A 107 -7.88 8.65 -16.46
N PHE A 108 -6.62 9.06 -16.26
CA PHE A 108 -6.31 10.47 -15.98
C PHE A 108 -6.84 11.39 -17.10
N THR A 109 -7.21 12.61 -16.71
CA THR A 109 -7.75 13.64 -17.60
C THR A 109 -6.76 14.74 -17.93
N ASP A 110 -5.76 14.95 -17.09
CA ASP A 110 -4.65 15.86 -17.33
C ASP A 110 -3.36 15.27 -16.76
N PHE A 111 -2.22 15.67 -17.32
CA PHE A 111 -0.91 15.21 -16.88
C PHE A 111 0.20 16.14 -17.35
N ASN A 112 1.28 16.18 -16.58
CA ASN A 112 2.58 16.66 -17.02
C ASN A 112 3.60 15.70 -16.43
N VAL A 113 4.30 14.92 -17.25
CA VAL A 113 5.23 13.90 -16.73
C VAL A 113 6.59 14.03 -17.39
N SER A 114 7.64 13.78 -16.62
CA SER A 114 9.01 13.70 -17.10
C SER A 114 9.58 12.29 -16.94
N PRO A 115 10.49 11.86 -17.84
CA PRO A 115 11.23 10.63 -17.68
C PRO A 115 12.03 10.54 -16.37
N SER A 116 12.28 9.35 -15.81
CA SER A 116 11.77 8.07 -16.33
C SER A 116 10.25 7.98 -16.19
N CYS A 117 9.55 7.48 -17.21
CA CYS A 117 8.09 7.40 -17.22
C CYS A 117 7.53 6.32 -18.13
N GLY A 118 6.33 5.86 -17.86
CA GLY A 118 5.65 4.90 -18.72
C GLY A 118 4.32 4.41 -18.19
N LEU A 119 3.76 3.47 -18.95
CA LEU A 119 2.44 2.88 -18.78
C LEU A 119 2.52 1.41 -19.16
N ALA A 120 1.79 0.54 -18.46
CA ALA A 120 1.65 -0.85 -18.89
C ALA A 120 0.24 -1.39 -18.66
N SER A 121 -0.18 -2.25 -19.57
CA SER A 121 -1.42 -3.03 -19.45
C SER A 121 -1.13 -4.40 -18.84
N THR A 122 -2.14 -5.24 -18.69
CA THR A 122 -1.92 -6.64 -18.28
C THR A 122 -1.21 -7.49 -19.34
N LYS A 123 -0.97 -6.96 -20.55
CA LYS A 123 -0.43 -7.72 -21.69
C LYS A 123 0.96 -7.29 -22.13
N ASP A 124 1.22 -5.98 -22.11
CA ASP A 124 2.48 -5.39 -22.55
C ASP A 124 2.57 -3.92 -22.09
N PHE A 125 3.75 -3.32 -22.30
CA PHE A 125 3.97 -1.88 -22.21
C PHE A 125 3.08 -1.11 -23.20
N ILE A 126 2.61 0.05 -22.78
CA ILE A 126 1.85 0.95 -23.65
C ILE A 126 2.82 1.93 -24.30
N GLY A 127 3.38 1.47 -25.42
CA GLY A 127 4.41 2.19 -26.16
C GLY A 127 5.80 2.13 -25.52
N PRO A 128 6.82 2.67 -26.18
CA PRO A 128 8.15 2.88 -25.61
C PRO A 128 8.12 3.70 -24.32
N VAL A 129 8.85 3.22 -23.32
CA VAL A 129 9.11 3.93 -22.06
C VAL A 129 9.89 5.23 -22.29
N ASP A 130 9.86 6.12 -21.29
CA ASP A 130 10.56 7.41 -21.24
C ASP A 130 10.13 8.39 -22.34
N GLN A 131 8.91 8.23 -22.86
CA GLN A 131 8.32 9.08 -23.89
C GLN A 131 6.96 9.61 -23.43
N PRO A 132 6.90 10.82 -22.84
CA PRO A 132 5.66 11.41 -22.30
C PRO A 132 4.48 11.44 -23.27
N LYS A 133 4.72 11.49 -24.58
CA LYS A 133 3.66 11.46 -25.60
C LYS A 133 2.77 10.21 -25.54
N TYR A 134 3.25 9.08 -25.00
CA TYR A 134 2.44 7.86 -24.89
C TYR A 134 1.40 7.94 -23.77
N PHE A 135 1.48 8.92 -22.87
CA PHE A 135 0.38 9.26 -21.96
C PHE A 135 -0.84 9.85 -22.69
N LEU A 136 -0.71 10.17 -23.99
CA LEU A 136 -1.83 10.51 -24.87
C LEU A 136 -2.29 9.32 -25.74
N SER A 137 -1.63 8.16 -25.65
CA SER A 137 -2.02 6.98 -26.42
C SER A 137 -3.45 6.55 -26.04
N PRO A 138 -4.34 6.21 -26.99
CA PRO A 138 -5.65 5.65 -26.68
C PRO A 138 -5.56 4.40 -25.78
N ASP A 139 -4.52 3.59 -25.97
CA ASP A 139 -4.27 2.36 -25.21
C ASP A 139 -4.01 2.61 -23.72
N ARG A 140 -3.75 3.87 -23.31
CA ARG A 140 -3.62 4.24 -21.89
C ARG A 140 -4.84 3.84 -21.07
N MET A 141 -6.02 3.73 -21.69
CA MET A 141 -7.26 3.35 -21.00
C MET A 141 -7.22 1.92 -20.43
N ASP A 142 -6.32 1.08 -20.95
CA ASP A 142 -6.06 -0.29 -20.46
C ASP A 142 -4.87 -0.36 -19.50
N ALA A 143 -4.26 0.78 -19.14
CA ALA A 143 -3.14 0.81 -18.21
C ALA A 143 -3.57 0.33 -16.82
N GLY A 144 -2.87 -0.69 -16.32
CA GLY A 144 -2.97 -1.19 -14.96
C GLY A 144 -1.86 -0.66 -14.05
N ILE A 145 -0.83 -0.03 -14.60
CA ILE A 145 0.25 0.64 -13.87
C ILE A 145 0.72 1.85 -14.67
N LEU A 146 1.13 2.91 -13.97
CA LEU A 146 1.80 4.08 -14.56
C LEU A 146 2.88 4.61 -13.63
N TRP A 147 3.91 5.22 -14.19
CA TRP A 147 5.01 5.80 -13.41
C TRP A 147 5.60 7.03 -14.06
N PHE A 148 6.18 7.92 -13.26
CA PHE A 148 6.98 9.06 -13.71
C PHE A 148 7.89 9.63 -12.62
N THR A 149 9.00 10.28 -13.00
CA THR A 149 9.96 10.86 -12.04
C THR A 149 9.53 12.21 -11.46
N LYS A 150 8.94 13.10 -12.27
CA LYS A 150 8.44 14.41 -11.79
C LYS A 150 7.24 14.89 -12.60
N GLY A 151 6.45 15.75 -11.98
CA GLY A 151 5.22 16.31 -12.54
C GLY A 151 3.97 15.71 -11.88
N PHE A 152 2.89 15.54 -12.62
CA PHE A 152 1.60 15.10 -12.07
C PHE A 152 0.76 14.26 -13.04
N VAL A 153 -0.19 13.53 -12.45
CA VAL A 153 -1.38 13.01 -13.12
C VAL A 153 -2.62 13.47 -12.35
N GLU A 154 -3.65 13.91 -13.08
CA GLU A 154 -4.91 14.39 -12.51
C GLU A 154 -6.09 13.56 -13.04
N TYR A 155 -6.99 13.19 -12.14
CA TYR A 155 -8.19 12.42 -12.40
C TYR A 155 -9.43 13.25 -12.11
N LYS A 156 -10.39 13.26 -13.04
CA LYS A 156 -11.73 13.78 -12.78
C LYS A 156 -12.72 12.65 -12.52
N LEU A 157 -13.38 12.70 -11.37
CA LEU A 157 -14.40 11.74 -10.97
C LEU A 157 -15.73 12.47 -10.74
N PRO A 158 -16.89 11.85 -11.05
CA PRO A 158 -18.17 12.44 -10.70
C PRO A 158 -18.30 12.64 -9.19
N ASN A 159 -18.80 13.81 -8.79
CA ASN A 159 -19.26 14.05 -7.44
C ASN A 159 -20.77 13.79 -7.37
N TYR A 160 -21.15 12.67 -6.76
CA TYR A 160 -22.57 12.30 -6.60
C TYR A 160 -23.26 12.95 -5.41
N LEU A 161 -22.59 13.85 -4.67
CA LEU A 161 -23.23 14.60 -3.60
C LEU A 161 -24.32 15.51 -4.16
N GLU A 162 -25.54 15.34 -3.66
CA GLU A 162 -26.65 16.24 -3.96
C GLU A 162 -26.62 17.47 -3.06
N ALA A 163 -27.26 18.56 -3.52
CA ALA A 163 -27.32 19.83 -2.78
C ALA A 163 -27.84 19.73 -1.34
N HIS A 164 -28.64 18.71 -1.05
CA HIS A 164 -29.22 18.48 0.28
C HIS A 164 -28.36 17.58 1.17
N GLN A 165 -27.30 16.95 0.62
CA GLN A 165 -26.43 16.02 1.31
C GLN A 165 -25.25 16.77 1.92
N SER A 166 -25.03 16.57 3.22
CA SER A 166 -23.94 17.25 3.93
C SER A 166 -22.70 16.36 3.99
N LEU A 167 -21.64 16.75 3.29
CA LEU A 167 -20.35 16.04 3.30
C LEU A 167 -19.74 15.97 4.71
N GLN A 168 -19.46 14.75 5.19
CA GLN A 168 -18.87 14.47 6.50
C GLN A 168 -17.43 14.00 6.40
N GLN A 169 -17.10 13.22 5.38
CA GLN A 169 -15.76 12.66 5.18
C GLN A 169 -15.52 12.29 3.71
N ILE A 170 -14.28 12.36 3.27
CA ILE A 170 -13.82 11.79 2.00
C ILE A 170 -12.68 10.82 2.31
N ASP A 171 -12.81 9.57 1.87
CA ASP A 171 -11.71 8.59 1.84
C ASP A 171 -11.26 8.39 0.38
N ILE A 172 -9.96 8.43 0.13
CA ILE A 172 -9.34 8.17 -1.17
C ILE A 172 -8.30 7.06 -0.98
N SER A 173 -8.53 5.90 -1.58
CA SER A 173 -7.67 4.72 -1.44
C SER A 173 -7.00 4.37 -2.76
N PHE A 174 -5.71 4.05 -2.72
CA PHE A 174 -4.87 3.78 -3.88
C PHE A 174 -3.60 3.03 -3.47
N GLU A 175 -3.03 2.23 -4.38
CA GLU A 175 -1.72 1.60 -4.21
C GLU A 175 -0.66 2.44 -4.92
N ILE A 176 0.42 2.79 -4.21
CA ILE A 176 1.44 3.74 -4.67
C ILE A 176 2.85 3.44 -4.12
N SER A 177 3.89 3.74 -4.89
CA SER A 177 5.30 3.72 -4.45
C SER A 177 6.05 4.92 -5.03
N SER A 178 7.36 5.04 -4.73
CA SER A 178 8.23 5.89 -5.54
C SER A 178 8.59 5.19 -6.85
N GLU A 179 9.40 5.82 -7.69
CA GLU A 179 9.82 5.27 -8.98
C GLU A 179 11.33 5.36 -9.15
N PHE A 180 11.96 4.22 -9.47
CA PHE A 180 13.38 4.15 -9.79
C PHE A 180 13.57 3.28 -11.03
N PRO A 181 14.48 3.64 -11.96
CA PRO A 181 14.82 2.74 -13.05
C PRO A 181 15.22 1.37 -12.49
N PHE A 182 14.48 0.33 -12.88
CA PHE A 182 14.47 -0.97 -12.19
C PHE A 182 13.66 -0.94 -10.90
N ALA A 183 14.32 -0.96 -9.75
CA ALA A 183 13.72 -0.83 -8.44
C ALA A 183 14.79 -0.50 -7.40
N ASN A 184 14.41 0.25 -6.37
CA ASN A 184 15.25 0.55 -5.23
C ASN A 184 14.38 0.82 -3.99
N PRO A 185 14.36 -0.10 -3.00
CA PRO A 185 13.52 0.05 -1.81
C PRO A 185 13.97 1.18 -0.86
N HIS A 186 15.10 1.83 -1.16
CA HIS A 186 15.63 2.98 -0.43
C HIS A 186 15.74 4.21 -1.35
N TRP A 187 14.63 4.55 -1.99
CA TRP A 187 14.53 5.68 -2.91
C TRP A 187 13.32 6.55 -2.55
N PRO A 188 13.48 7.47 -1.58
CA PRO A 188 12.34 8.22 -1.07
C PRO A 188 11.78 9.17 -2.12
N SER A 189 10.48 9.43 -2.04
CA SER A 189 9.80 10.39 -2.89
C SER A 189 8.71 11.13 -2.13
N ASP A 190 8.78 12.45 -2.17
CA ASP A 190 7.82 13.35 -1.56
C ASP A 190 6.64 13.55 -2.54
N ILE A 191 5.52 12.88 -2.27
CA ILE A 191 4.35 12.86 -3.15
C ILE A 191 3.26 13.76 -2.56
N THR A 192 2.93 14.84 -3.27
CA THR A 192 1.87 15.77 -2.92
C THR A 192 0.52 15.30 -3.48
N PHE A 193 -0.53 15.43 -2.67
CA PHE A 193 -1.90 15.17 -3.09
C PHE A 193 -2.71 16.47 -3.12
N SER A 194 -3.59 16.61 -4.11
CA SER A 194 -4.54 17.72 -4.15
C SER A 194 -5.93 17.26 -4.56
N LEU A 195 -6.96 17.92 -4.03
CA LEU A 195 -8.35 17.72 -4.41
C LEU A 195 -8.96 19.07 -4.76
N ASN A 196 -9.61 19.18 -5.92
CA ASN A 196 -10.21 20.42 -6.45
C ASN A 196 -9.24 21.62 -6.42
N GLY A 197 -7.96 21.37 -6.71
CA GLY A 197 -6.90 22.38 -6.68
C GLY A 197 -6.40 22.79 -5.28
N ILE A 198 -6.93 22.18 -4.21
CA ILE A 198 -6.50 22.39 -2.83
C ILE A 198 -5.51 21.31 -2.45
N GLU A 199 -4.31 21.71 -2.05
CA GLU A 199 -3.27 20.81 -1.56
C GLU A 199 -3.68 20.20 -0.21
N LEU A 200 -3.74 18.87 -0.17
CA LEU A 200 -4.18 18.10 0.99
C LEU A 200 -3.03 17.77 1.94
N GLY A 201 -1.80 17.77 1.42
CA GLY A 201 -0.59 17.40 2.14
C GLY A 201 0.31 16.50 1.31
N GLU A 202 1.40 16.09 1.92
CA GLU A 202 2.47 15.30 1.31
C GLU A 202 2.67 13.99 2.07
N TRP A 203 3.03 12.95 1.33
CA TRP A 203 3.51 11.69 1.89
C TRP A 203 4.85 11.32 1.27
N GLN A 204 5.82 11.03 2.13
CA GLN A 204 7.10 10.50 1.69
C GLN A 204 6.98 8.98 1.50
N SER A 205 6.97 8.54 0.24
CA SER A 205 7.19 7.13 -0.09
C SER A 205 8.59 6.72 0.34
N PRO A 206 8.79 5.52 0.93
CA PRO A 206 10.12 5.09 1.36
C PRO A 206 10.97 4.51 0.21
N GLY A 207 10.34 4.03 -0.87
CA GLY A 207 11.07 3.33 -1.93
C GLY A 207 10.19 2.73 -3.01
N ASP A 208 10.88 2.00 -3.89
CA ASP A 208 10.35 1.34 -5.07
C ASP A 208 10.69 -0.16 -5.01
N PHE A 209 9.68 -1.03 -4.94
CA PHE A 209 9.81 -2.36 -4.34
C PHE A 209 9.76 -3.49 -5.37
N ASN A 210 10.70 -4.43 -5.30
CA ASN A 210 10.74 -5.64 -6.14
C ASN A 210 11.31 -6.88 -5.41
N ASP A 211 11.34 -6.83 -4.08
CA ASP A 211 11.83 -7.91 -3.21
C ASP A 211 10.92 -9.15 -3.23
N GLU A 212 9.63 -8.96 -3.52
CA GLU A 212 8.69 -10.03 -3.85
C GLU A 212 7.85 -9.72 -5.09
N ARG A 213 7.24 -10.77 -5.65
CA ARG A 213 6.33 -10.64 -6.79
C ARG A 213 4.99 -10.07 -6.32
N GLY A 214 4.53 -9.02 -6.99
CA GLY A 214 3.20 -8.47 -6.76
C GLY A 214 2.13 -9.51 -7.06
N ARG A 215 1.21 -9.74 -6.13
CA ARG A 215 0.11 -10.72 -6.19
C ARG A 215 -0.70 -10.66 -7.49
N LEU A 216 -0.88 -9.46 -8.05
CA LEU A 216 -1.67 -9.21 -9.25
C LEU A 216 -0.79 -8.86 -10.46
N THR A 217 0.51 -8.65 -10.24
CA THR A 217 1.45 -8.22 -11.27
C THR A 217 1.60 -9.30 -12.35
N PRO A 218 1.32 -9.00 -13.63
CA PRO A 218 1.30 -9.99 -14.71
C PRO A 218 2.62 -10.70 -14.90
N ASP A 219 2.60 -11.98 -15.30
CA ASP A 219 3.79 -12.83 -15.47
C ASP A 219 4.85 -12.25 -16.41
N TRP A 220 4.43 -11.54 -17.47
CA TRP A 220 5.34 -10.94 -18.45
C TRP A 220 6.13 -9.75 -17.89
N TRP A 221 5.63 -9.11 -16.83
CA TRP A 221 6.27 -7.96 -16.20
C TRP A 221 7.64 -8.39 -15.63
N PRO A 222 8.74 -7.69 -15.98
CA PRO A 222 10.08 -8.09 -15.54
C PRO A 222 10.22 -8.10 -14.02
N GLU A 223 10.82 -9.15 -13.45
CA GLU A 223 11.10 -9.22 -12.00
C GLU A 223 12.14 -8.19 -11.55
N THR A 224 12.94 -7.68 -12.49
CA THR A 224 13.95 -6.66 -12.22
C THR A 224 13.38 -5.28 -11.98
N ILE A 225 12.09 -5.06 -12.28
CA ILE A 225 11.44 -3.77 -12.07
C ILE A 225 10.39 -3.86 -10.96
N ASN A 226 9.92 -2.72 -10.48
CA ASN A 226 9.00 -2.64 -9.37
C ASN A 226 7.75 -3.51 -9.52
N GLN A 227 7.35 -4.15 -8.43
CA GLN A 227 6.35 -5.22 -8.42
C GLN A 227 5.07 -4.80 -7.71
N TYR A 228 5.14 -3.90 -6.74
CA TYR A 228 4.01 -3.49 -5.91
C TYR A 228 4.23 -2.12 -5.29
N GLY A 229 3.16 -1.55 -4.76
CA GLY A 229 3.18 -0.35 -3.93
C GLY A 229 2.58 -0.59 -2.56
N LEU A 230 2.53 0.49 -1.77
CA LEU A 230 1.88 0.51 -0.47
C LEU A 230 0.44 0.96 -0.64
N LEU A 231 -0.49 0.26 0.00
CA LEU A 231 -1.87 0.71 0.05
C LEU A 231 -1.98 1.92 0.99
N LYS A 232 -2.38 3.06 0.44
CA LYS A 232 -2.59 4.29 1.20
C LYS A 232 -4.06 4.65 1.22
N THR A 233 -4.50 5.29 2.30
CA THR A 233 -5.80 5.92 2.41
C THR A 233 -5.64 7.37 2.88
N LEU A 234 -5.92 8.32 1.98
CA LEU A 234 -6.11 9.71 2.36
C LEU A 234 -7.52 9.88 2.93
N ARG A 235 -7.62 10.51 4.09
CA ARG A 235 -8.88 10.76 4.77
C ARG A 235 -9.01 12.23 5.10
N ILE A 236 -10.02 12.88 4.54
CA ILE A 236 -10.39 14.27 4.81
C ILE A 236 -11.62 14.25 5.71
N THR A 237 -11.53 14.87 6.88
CA THR A 237 -12.62 14.90 7.89
C THR A 237 -13.00 16.34 8.24
N SER A 238 -13.95 16.51 9.17
CA SER A 238 -14.23 17.81 9.77
C SER A 238 -13.12 18.35 10.69
N HIS A 239 -12.08 17.55 10.99
CA HIS A 239 -11.01 17.88 11.95
C HIS A 239 -9.62 17.99 11.31
N GLY A 240 -9.44 17.53 10.08
CA GLY A 240 -8.15 17.57 9.39
C GLY A 240 -8.06 16.52 8.28
N THR A 241 -6.90 16.47 7.64
CA THR A 241 -6.55 15.49 6.61
C THR A 241 -5.43 14.59 7.09
N TYR A 242 -5.59 13.29 6.83
CA TYR A 242 -4.73 12.22 7.33
C TYR A 242 -4.35 11.27 6.20
N ILE A 243 -3.18 10.63 6.31
CA ILE A 243 -2.82 9.46 5.52
C ILE A 243 -2.61 8.28 6.45
N ASP A 244 -3.38 7.20 6.26
CA ASP A 244 -3.36 5.99 7.11
C ASP A 244 -3.53 6.24 8.63
N GLY A 245 -4.08 7.40 8.99
CA GLY A 245 -4.30 7.84 10.38
C GLY A 245 -3.32 8.90 10.87
N ASP A 246 -2.20 9.12 10.18
CA ASP A 246 -1.24 10.16 10.50
C ASP A 246 -1.69 11.51 9.94
N PRO A 247 -1.72 12.59 10.73
CA PRO A 247 -2.12 13.91 10.25
C PRO A 247 -1.11 14.48 9.27
N ILE A 248 -1.58 14.97 8.11
CA ILE A 248 -0.73 15.59 7.08
C ILE A 248 -1.08 17.06 6.82
N SER A 249 -2.30 17.50 7.14
CA SER A 249 -2.68 18.91 7.11
C SER A 249 -3.95 19.21 7.90
N GLU A 250 -4.19 20.50 8.16
CA GLU A 250 -5.41 21.03 8.80
C GLU A 250 -6.58 21.22 7.80
N ILE A 251 -6.44 20.79 6.53
CA ILE A 251 -7.52 20.89 5.54
C ILE A 251 -8.67 19.98 5.97
N THR A 252 -9.89 20.50 5.89
CA THR A 252 -11.11 19.79 6.33
C THR A 252 -12.13 19.72 5.22
N THR A 253 -13.19 18.93 5.41
CA THR A 253 -14.34 18.85 4.48
C THR A 253 -15.01 20.20 4.21
N LYS A 254 -14.81 21.21 5.08
CA LYS A 254 -15.29 22.57 4.85
C LYS A 254 -14.76 23.20 3.56
N ALA A 255 -13.55 22.82 3.13
CA ALA A 255 -12.95 23.30 1.89
C ALA A 255 -13.66 22.78 0.63
N PHE A 256 -14.55 21.78 0.79
CA PHE A 256 -15.21 21.06 -0.29
C PHE A 256 -16.75 21.09 -0.17
N MET A 257 -17.29 22.07 0.56
CA MET A 257 -18.75 22.21 0.75
C MET A 257 -19.45 22.80 -0.48
N ASP A 258 -18.74 23.60 -1.29
CA ASP A 258 -19.28 24.11 -2.54
C ASP A 258 -19.35 22.95 -3.54
N ILE A 259 -20.57 22.47 -3.78
CA ILE A 259 -20.82 21.31 -4.61
C ILE A 259 -20.46 21.64 -6.06
N SER A 260 -19.38 21.01 -6.52
CA SER A 260 -19.00 20.84 -7.91
C SER A 260 -19.56 19.51 -8.42
N ASP A 261 -19.89 19.41 -9.71
CA ASP A 261 -20.29 18.14 -10.35
C ASP A 261 -19.15 17.10 -10.41
N ALA A 262 -17.91 17.52 -10.16
CA ALA A 262 -16.73 16.67 -10.24
C ALA A 262 -15.72 16.91 -9.12
N TRP A 263 -15.03 15.84 -8.75
CA TRP A 263 -13.80 15.82 -7.97
C TRP A 263 -12.60 15.86 -8.93
N SER A 264 -11.63 16.74 -8.68
CA SER A 264 -10.35 16.80 -9.40
C SER A 264 -9.24 16.35 -8.47
N LEU A 265 -8.82 15.09 -8.58
CA LEU A 265 -7.80 14.47 -7.72
C LEU A 265 -6.46 14.46 -8.44
N LYS A 266 -5.43 15.07 -7.84
CA LYS A 266 -4.08 15.16 -8.41
C LYS A 266 -3.05 14.46 -7.52
N PHE A 267 -2.19 13.68 -8.16
CA PHE A 267 -0.97 13.10 -7.59
C PHE A 267 0.23 13.78 -8.23
N GLU A 268 1.12 14.35 -7.44
CA GLU A 268 2.19 15.21 -7.93
C GLU A 268 3.51 14.96 -7.20
N VAL A 269 4.60 14.89 -7.97
CA VAL A 269 5.97 14.99 -7.47
C VAL A 269 6.51 16.32 -7.95
N LYS A 270 6.57 17.27 -7.02
CA LYS A 270 7.01 18.65 -7.29
C LYS A 270 8.50 18.69 -7.58
N GLU A 271 8.92 19.61 -8.44
CA GLU A 271 10.34 19.75 -8.82
C GLU A 271 11.18 20.29 -7.65
N GLU A 272 10.55 21.06 -6.76
CA GLU A 272 11.13 21.67 -5.57
C GLU A 272 11.01 20.82 -4.28
N ALA A 273 10.47 19.60 -4.38
CA ALA A 273 10.36 18.70 -3.22
C ALA A 273 11.75 18.29 -2.71
N ASN A 274 11.86 17.90 -1.43
CA ASN A 274 13.15 17.50 -0.87
C ASN A 274 13.64 16.18 -1.48
N HIS A 275 12.71 15.27 -1.76
CA HIS A 275 12.96 14.00 -2.43
C HIS A 275 12.15 13.88 -3.73
N VAL A 276 12.80 14.13 -4.86
CA VAL A 276 12.20 13.98 -6.20
C VAL A 276 12.41 12.55 -6.70
N GLY A 277 11.79 11.58 -6.01
CA GLY A 277 11.97 10.15 -6.25
C GLY A 277 10.93 9.53 -7.19
N GLY A 278 10.11 10.32 -7.87
CA GLY A 278 9.04 9.83 -8.74
C GLY A 278 7.89 9.13 -8.02
N LEU A 279 6.90 8.70 -8.78
CA LEU A 279 5.78 7.92 -8.25
C LEU A 279 5.30 6.88 -9.25
N THR A 280 4.80 5.78 -8.70
CA THR A 280 4.16 4.70 -9.45
C THR A 280 2.80 4.42 -8.84
N LEU A 281 1.76 4.45 -9.68
CA LEU A 281 0.39 4.09 -9.29
C LEU A 281 0.05 2.71 -9.84
N PHE A 282 -0.49 1.87 -8.97
CA PHE A 282 -0.92 0.51 -9.29
C PHE A 282 -2.45 0.49 -9.30
N GLY A 283 -3.02 -0.02 -10.39
CA GLY A 283 -4.45 -0.28 -10.53
C GLY A 283 -4.80 -1.72 -10.20
N LYS A 284 -6.07 -2.09 -10.34
CA LYS A 284 -6.63 -3.37 -9.86
C LYS A 284 -6.00 -4.65 -10.41
N SER A 285 -5.13 -4.54 -11.40
CA SER A 285 -4.51 -5.67 -12.12
C SER A 285 -2.98 -5.67 -12.00
N PHE A 286 -2.41 -4.87 -11.10
CA PHE A 286 -0.98 -4.80 -10.79
C PHE A 286 -0.80 -4.65 -9.28
N GLY A 287 0.39 -4.97 -8.78
CA GLY A 287 0.71 -4.80 -7.37
C GLY A 287 0.03 -5.83 -6.46
N HIS A 288 -0.35 -5.40 -5.27
CA HIS A 288 -0.92 -6.27 -4.23
C HIS A 288 -2.44 -6.17 -4.11
N PHE A 289 -3.03 -5.04 -4.46
CA PHE A 289 -4.40 -4.71 -4.11
C PHE A 289 -5.32 -4.68 -5.34
N GLU A 290 -6.41 -5.45 -5.28
CA GLU A 290 -7.36 -5.58 -6.40
C GLU A 290 -8.33 -4.38 -6.43
N GLN A 291 -7.78 -3.17 -6.52
CA GLN A 291 -8.55 -1.95 -6.67
C GLN A 291 -7.80 -0.92 -7.52
N ASP A 292 -8.56 -0.09 -8.22
CA ASP A 292 -8.03 1.14 -8.80
C ASP A 292 -8.03 2.26 -7.75
N ILE A 293 -7.99 3.52 -8.17
CA ILE A 293 -8.16 4.65 -7.24
C ILE A 293 -9.64 4.71 -6.84
N VAL A 294 -9.93 4.58 -5.55
CA VAL A 294 -11.30 4.57 -5.01
C VAL A 294 -11.54 5.83 -4.19
N VAL A 295 -12.50 6.64 -4.61
CA VAL A 295 -12.99 7.81 -3.86
C VAL A 295 -14.32 7.47 -3.23
N LYS A 296 -14.42 7.68 -1.92
CA LYS A 296 -15.62 7.43 -1.13
C LYS A 296 -15.98 8.66 -0.32
N THR A 297 -17.15 9.24 -0.60
CA THR A 297 -17.70 10.33 0.19
C THR A 297 -18.71 9.78 1.18
N TYR A 298 -18.71 10.34 2.39
CA TYR A 298 -19.65 10.03 3.46
C TYR A 298 -20.47 11.28 3.73
N TYR A 299 -21.79 11.14 3.80
CA TYR A 299 -22.69 12.27 3.97
C TYR A 299 -23.87 11.93 4.88
N LEU A 300 -24.52 13.00 5.36
CA LEU A 300 -25.82 12.99 6.04
C LEU A 300 -26.91 13.52 5.11
#